data_AF-A0A7W1SAK3-F1
#
_entry.id   AF-A0A7W1SAK3-F1
#
_cell.length_a   1.000
_cell.length_b   1.000
_cell.length_c   1.000
_cell.angle_alpha   90.00
_cell.angle_beta   90.00
_cell.angle_gamma   90.00
#
_symmetry.space_group_name_H-M   'P 1'
#
loop_
_entity.id
_entity.type
_entity.pdbx_description
1 polymer ?
#
loop_
_entity_poly.entity_id
_entity_poly.type
_entity_poly.pdbx_seq_one_letter_code
_entity_poly.pdbx_strand_id
1 'polypeptide(L)'
;MFVVLMASFVASWMLLLPDHFERFARSAMAQVGLVSNIFFRKQSRYFAPAAETMPLLHTWSLSVEEQFYVAFPIILFLAARRSKISVVSTITVLLCASFALNVYATYHNAAKAFFLLQSRAWELAVGALLAVTPASKVPRRGLMECASWAGIAAIIFPVVFYDSQTRFPGLAALLPCFGVFSFIWANHSAPTSAGKLLGMKPVVFVGLISYSLYLWHWPLIVFAKYGGWGRWSWSQAFVAQKIFFLAVIVAISTASWRWIETPFRRRNLFPDRKKIFFLACGSCALVLAIGAIVREH
;
A
#
# COMPACT_ATOMS: atom_id res chain seq x y z
N MET A 1 8.79 -0.73 8.75
CA MET A 1 9.49 -1.32 7.58
C MET A 1 10.77 -2.07 7.94
N PHE A 2 11.81 -1.42 8.48
CA PHE A 2 13.12 -2.09 8.71
C PHE A 2 13.06 -3.37 9.54
N VAL A 3 12.25 -3.39 10.61
CA VAL A 3 12.06 -4.62 11.41
C VAL A 3 11.49 -5.76 10.56
N VAL A 4 10.52 -5.47 9.68
CA VAL A 4 9.95 -6.47 8.76
C VAL A 4 10.98 -6.95 7.76
N LEU A 5 11.82 -6.05 7.23
CA LEU A 5 12.92 -6.44 6.35
C LEU A 5 13.90 -7.38 7.06
N MET A 6 14.35 -7.03 8.27
CA MET A 6 15.27 -7.86 9.05
C MET A 6 14.67 -9.22 9.40
N ALA A 7 13.43 -9.25 9.91
CA ALA A 7 12.72 -10.50 10.19
C ALA A 7 12.55 -11.35 8.92
N SER A 8 12.26 -10.70 7.79
CA SER A 8 12.13 -11.39 6.50
C SER A 8 13.48 -11.90 5.99
N PHE A 9 14.60 -11.23 6.26
CA PHE A 9 15.94 -11.74 5.94
C PHE A 9 16.23 -13.02 6.71
N VAL A 10 15.99 -13.02 8.02
CA VAL A 10 16.19 -14.21 8.87
C VAL A 10 15.30 -15.36 8.40
N ALA A 11 14.00 -15.11 8.20
CA ALA A 11 13.08 -16.13 7.71
C ALA A 11 13.46 -16.63 6.31
N SER A 12 13.93 -15.74 5.43
CA SER A 12 14.33 -16.12 4.08
C SER A 12 15.60 -16.96 4.06
N TRP A 13 16.57 -16.65 4.90
CA TRP A 13 17.77 -17.46 5.09
C TRP A 13 17.45 -18.90 5.55
N MET A 14 16.44 -19.04 6.40
CA MET A 14 16.03 -20.35 6.94
C MET A 14 15.15 -21.17 6.00
N LEU A 15 14.32 -20.52 5.18
CA LEU A 15 13.22 -21.18 4.45
C LEU A 15 13.37 -21.17 2.93
N LEU A 16 14.10 -20.22 2.34
CA LEU A 16 14.20 -20.08 0.89
C LEU A 16 15.37 -20.87 0.31
N LEU A 17 15.14 -21.43 -0.87
CA LEU A 17 16.20 -21.96 -1.74
C LEU A 17 17.13 -20.82 -2.20
N PRO A 18 18.39 -21.11 -2.56
CA PRO A 18 19.37 -20.07 -2.93
C PRO A 18 18.87 -19.06 -3.98
N ASP A 19 18.27 -19.52 -5.09
CA ASP A 19 17.72 -18.61 -6.13
C ASP A 19 16.58 -17.71 -5.60
N HIS A 20 15.71 -18.26 -4.73
CA HIS A 20 14.63 -17.48 -4.12
C HIS A 20 15.16 -16.48 -3.09
N PHE A 21 16.19 -16.86 -2.33
CA PHE A 21 16.85 -15.99 -1.38
C PHE A 21 17.55 -14.82 -2.08
N GLU A 22 18.24 -15.07 -3.19
CA GLU A 22 18.87 -14.03 -3.99
C GLU A 22 17.84 -13.03 -4.55
N ARG A 23 16.70 -13.53 -5.07
CA ARG A 23 15.60 -12.68 -5.54
C ARG A 23 14.98 -11.87 -4.41
N PHE A 24 14.79 -12.47 -3.24
CA PHE A 24 14.32 -11.78 -2.05
C PHE A 24 15.29 -10.65 -1.68
N ALA A 25 16.60 -10.93 -1.60
CA ALA A 25 17.63 -9.95 -1.28
C ALA A 25 17.62 -8.77 -2.26
N ARG A 26 17.54 -9.03 -3.58
CA ARG A 26 17.39 -7.99 -4.60
C ARG A 26 16.12 -7.16 -4.42
N SER A 27 15.00 -7.79 -4.06
CA SER A 27 13.75 -7.08 -3.77
C SER A 27 13.84 -6.20 -2.52
N ALA A 28 14.55 -6.65 -1.48
CA ALA A 28 14.79 -5.89 -0.26
C ALA A 28 15.68 -4.66 -0.52
N MET A 29 16.73 -4.82 -1.31
CA MET A 29 17.56 -3.70 -1.78
C MET A 29 16.74 -2.70 -2.60
N ALA A 30 15.88 -3.20 -3.51
CA ALA A 30 15.00 -2.34 -4.29
C ALA A 30 14.00 -1.57 -3.40
N GLN A 31 13.48 -2.18 -2.34
CA GLN A 31 12.61 -1.50 -1.38
C GLN A 31 13.36 -0.42 -0.58
N VAL A 32 14.60 -0.67 -0.16
CA VAL A 32 15.45 0.34 0.49
C VAL A 32 15.73 1.51 -0.45
N GLY A 33 15.94 1.24 -1.74
CA GLY A 33 16.09 2.25 -2.77
C GLY A 33 14.78 2.91 -3.22
N LEU A 34 13.64 2.57 -2.62
CA LEU A 34 12.29 3.05 -2.98
C LEU A 34 11.94 2.79 -4.46
N VAL A 35 12.43 1.70 -5.02
CA VAL A 35 12.25 1.29 -6.44
C VAL A 35 11.76 -0.15 -6.57
N SER A 36 11.16 -0.72 -5.51
CA SER A 36 10.63 -2.09 -5.55
C SER A 36 9.56 -2.26 -6.63
N ASN A 37 8.79 -1.21 -6.91
CA ASN A 37 7.82 -1.17 -7.99
C ASN A 37 8.45 -1.38 -9.39
N ILE A 38 9.62 -0.79 -9.64
CA ILE A 38 10.36 -0.97 -10.89
C ILE A 38 10.94 -2.39 -10.97
N PHE A 39 11.40 -2.92 -9.83
CA PHE A 39 11.91 -4.28 -9.74
C PHE A 39 10.81 -5.30 -10.11
N PHE A 40 9.65 -5.24 -9.45
CA PHE A 40 8.56 -6.20 -9.69
C PHE A 40 7.93 -6.07 -11.08
N ARG A 41 7.90 -4.88 -11.69
CA ARG A 41 7.49 -4.70 -13.09
C ARG A 41 8.28 -5.59 -14.06
N LYS A 42 9.59 -5.79 -13.81
CA LYS A 42 10.46 -6.57 -14.70
C LYS A 42 10.26 -8.08 -14.53
N GLN A 43 9.70 -8.50 -13.40
CA GLN A 43 9.57 -9.89 -13.00
C GLN A 43 8.25 -10.55 -13.45
N SER A 44 7.37 -9.86 -14.18
CA SER A 44 6.05 -10.39 -14.55
C SER A 44 6.01 -11.19 -15.87
N ARG A 45 7.14 -11.74 -16.35
CA ARG A 45 7.21 -12.47 -17.63
C ARG A 45 7.32 -13.99 -17.40
N TYR A 46 6.54 -14.73 -18.18
CA TYR A 46 6.39 -16.19 -18.45
C TYR A 46 7.20 -17.26 -17.68
N PHE A 47 8.41 -16.98 -17.15
CA PHE A 47 9.25 -17.90 -16.37
C PHE A 47 9.58 -17.40 -14.96
N ALA A 48 8.89 -16.37 -14.48
CA ALA A 48 9.05 -15.91 -13.10
C ALA A 48 8.35 -16.88 -12.13
N PRO A 49 8.95 -17.17 -10.96
CA PRO A 49 8.23 -17.70 -9.81
C PRO A 49 6.96 -16.90 -9.65
N ALA A 50 5.84 -17.57 -9.37
CA ALA A 50 4.57 -16.90 -9.15
C ALA A 50 4.82 -15.73 -8.20
N ALA A 51 4.42 -14.51 -8.57
CA ALA A 51 4.65 -13.31 -7.75
C ALA A 51 4.20 -13.53 -6.28
N GLU A 52 3.23 -14.43 -6.10
CA GLU A 52 2.77 -15.03 -4.85
C GLU A 52 3.83 -15.67 -3.93
N THR A 53 5.05 -15.92 -4.39
CA THR A 53 6.13 -16.49 -3.60
C THR A 53 7.17 -15.44 -3.19
N MET A 54 7.02 -14.18 -3.60
CA MET A 54 7.93 -13.11 -3.24
C MET A 54 7.53 -12.48 -1.90
N PRO A 55 8.32 -12.63 -0.81
CA PRO A 55 7.90 -12.17 0.53
C PRO A 55 7.66 -10.66 0.63
N LEU A 56 8.32 -9.88 -0.22
CA LEU A 56 8.22 -8.42 -0.23
C LEU A 56 7.39 -7.87 -1.40
N LEU A 57 6.62 -8.71 -2.11
CA LEU A 57 5.84 -8.25 -3.28
C LEU A 57 5.04 -6.99 -2.96
N HIS A 58 4.17 -7.06 -1.93
CA HIS A 58 3.27 -5.98 -1.54
C HIS A 58 3.94 -4.60 -1.41
N THR A 59 5.24 -4.53 -1.07
CA THR A 59 5.99 -3.27 -0.87
C THR A 59 6.11 -2.41 -2.13
N TRP A 60 5.78 -2.95 -3.32
CA TRP A 60 5.73 -2.17 -4.56
C TRP A 60 4.85 -0.91 -4.43
N SER A 61 3.69 -1.00 -3.77
CA SER A 61 2.78 0.13 -3.65
C SER A 61 3.31 1.18 -2.67
N LEU A 62 4.10 0.76 -1.67
CA LEU A 62 4.78 1.66 -0.75
C LEU A 62 5.84 2.50 -1.48
N SER A 63 6.66 1.89 -2.35
CA SER A 63 7.61 2.65 -3.19
C SER A 63 6.90 3.66 -4.10
N VAL A 64 5.74 3.32 -4.67
CA VAL A 64 4.95 4.25 -5.49
C VAL A 64 4.47 5.44 -4.65
N GLU A 65 3.95 5.17 -3.45
CA GLU A 65 3.48 6.19 -2.52
C GLU A 65 4.62 7.12 -2.07
N GLU A 66 5.78 6.58 -1.71
CA GLU A 66 6.95 7.35 -1.30
C GLU A 66 7.51 8.20 -2.45
N GLN A 67 7.58 7.67 -3.68
CA GLN A 67 7.95 8.44 -4.87
C GLN A 67 6.99 9.61 -5.11
N PHE A 68 5.68 9.37 -4.95
CA PHE A 68 4.68 10.43 -5.04
C PHE A 68 4.88 11.48 -3.95
N TYR A 69 5.08 11.09 -2.69
CA TYR A 69 5.29 12.05 -1.59
C TYR A 69 6.59 12.83 -1.66
N VAL A 70 7.61 12.34 -2.38
CA VAL A 70 8.81 13.13 -2.66
C VAL A 70 8.55 14.14 -3.78
N ALA A 71 7.96 13.70 -4.90
CA ALA A 71 7.79 14.55 -6.08
C ALA A 71 6.65 15.58 -5.92
N PHE A 72 5.52 15.16 -5.34
CA PHE A 72 4.28 15.93 -5.31
C PHE A 72 4.39 17.26 -4.54
N PRO A 73 5.02 17.34 -3.35
CA PRO A 73 5.20 18.61 -2.65
C PRO A 73 6.02 19.63 -3.44
N ILE A 74 7.05 19.18 -4.19
CA ILE A 74 7.86 20.06 -5.03
C ILE A 74 7.00 20.64 -6.15
N ILE A 75 6.20 19.79 -6.82
CA ILE A 75 5.28 20.21 -7.87
C ILE A 75 4.25 21.22 -7.32
N LEU A 76 3.63 20.92 -6.18
CA LEU A 76 2.67 21.81 -5.53
C LEU A 76 3.29 23.12 -5.10
N PHE A 77 4.51 23.11 -4.57
CA PHE A 77 5.23 24.31 -4.17
C PHE A 77 5.45 25.25 -5.37
N LEU A 78 5.86 24.70 -6.52
CA LEU A 78 6.04 25.47 -7.75
C LEU A 78 4.70 26.01 -8.29
N ALA A 79 3.62 25.23 -8.23
CA ALA A 79 2.29 25.66 -8.65
C ALA A 79 1.73 26.76 -7.72
N ALA A 80 1.92 26.61 -6.40
CA ALA A 80 1.42 27.54 -5.39
C ALA A 80 2.07 28.93 -5.48
N ARG A 81 3.29 29.04 -6.03
CA ARG A 81 3.94 30.32 -6.31
C ARG A 81 3.17 31.20 -7.30
N ARG A 82 2.31 30.60 -8.14
CA ARG A 82 1.52 31.33 -9.13
C ARG A 82 0.16 31.74 -8.56
N SER A 83 -0.65 30.77 -8.17
CA SER A 83 -1.98 31.01 -7.59
C SER A 83 -2.58 29.73 -7.01
N LYS A 84 -3.64 29.86 -6.21
CA LYS A 84 -4.46 28.71 -5.75
C LYS A 84 -5.08 27.95 -6.92
N ILE A 85 -5.49 28.65 -7.98
CA ILE A 85 -6.04 28.02 -9.19
C ILE A 85 -4.97 27.17 -9.87
N SER A 86 -3.73 27.65 -9.94
CA SER A 86 -2.62 26.87 -10.51
C SER A 86 -2.41 25.55 -9.78
N VAL A 87 -2.56 25.51 -8.45
CA VAL A 87 -2.47 24.27 -7.66
C VAL A 87 -3.54 23.26 -8.11
N VAL A 88 -4.80 23.70 -8.15
CA VAL A 88 -5.93 22.84 -8.57
C VAL A 88 -5.75 22.38 -10.01
N SER A 89 -5.41 23.29 -10.94
CA SER A 89 -5.15 22.95 -12.34
C SER A 89 -4.01 21.94 -12.49
N THR A 90 -2.92 22.09 -11.76
CA THR A 90 -1.81 21.13 -11.79
C THR A 90 -2.24 19.76 -11.29
N ILE A 91 -2.98 19.67 -10.19
CA ILE A 91 -3.50 18.39 -9.68
C ILE A 91 -4.43 17.74 -10.72
N THR A 92 -5.35 18.50 -11.30
CA THR A 92 -6.29 18.01 -12.32
C THR A 92 -5.57 17.52 -13.57
N VAL A 93 -4.56 18.25 -14.06
CA VAL A 93 -3.76 17.84 -15.22
C VAL A 93 -3.00 16.55 -14.93
N LEU A 94 -2.35 16.44 -13.77
CA LEU A 94 -1.64 15.23 -13.37
C LEU A 94 -2.58 14.03 -13.25
N LEU A 95 -3.76 14.23 -12.66
CA LEU A 95 -4.80 13.23 -12.55
C LEU A 95 -5.24 12.75 -13.93
N CYS A 96 -5.66 13.65 -14.82
CA CYS A 96 -6.12 13.29 -16.17
C CYS A 96 -5.03 12.61 -17.00
N ALA A 97 -3.80 13.13 -16.97
CA ALA A 97 -2.68 12.55 -17.72
C ALA A 97 -2.31 11.15 -17.20
N SER A 98 -2.22 10.99 -15.87
CA SER A 98 -1.93 9.70 -15.25
C SER A 98 -3.06 8.69 -15.49
N PHE A 99 -4.32 9.12 -15.43
CA PHE A 99 -5.47 8.28 -15.72
C PHE A 99 -5.55 7.86 -17.18
N ALA A 100 -5.29 8.77 -18.13
CA ALA A 100 -5.23 8.43 -19.55
C ALA A 100 -4.12 7.38 -19.81
N LEU A 101 -2.94 7.58 -19.20
CA LEU A 101 -1.85 6.63 -19.27
C LEU A 101 -2.21 5.28 -18.60
N ASN A 102 -2.95 5.31 -17.50
CA ASN A 102 -3.45 4.11 -16.81
C ASN A 102 -4.32 3.26 -17.73
N VAL A 103 -5.32 3.88 -18.36
CA VAL A 103 -6.22 3.21 -19.30
C VAL A 103 -5.39 2.65 -20.45
N TYR A 104 -4.61 3.48 -21.13
CA TYR A 104 -3.77 3.06 -22.26
C TYR A 104 -2.84 1.88 -21.90
N ALA A 105 -2.09 2.01 -20.79
CA ALA A 105 -1.15 0.99 -20.35
C ALA A 105 -1.84 -0.30 -19.94
N THR A 106 -3.06 -0.25 -19.40
CA THR A 106 -3.79 -1.47 -19.00
C THR A 106 -4.08 -2.36 -20.22
N TYR A 107 -4.36 -1.79 -21.39
CA TYR A 107 -4.61 -2.55 -22.62
C TYR A 107 -3.32 -3.05 -23.30
N HIS A 108 -2.22 -2.32 -23.19
CA HIS A 108 -0.97 -2.64 -23.92
C HIS A 108 0.05 -3.39 -23.07
N ASN A 109 0.07 -3.15 -21.76
CA ASN A 109 1.00 -3.74 -20.81
C ASN A 109 0.47 -3.63 -19.36
N ALA A 110 -0.39 -4.57 -18.97
CA ALA A 110 -1.03 -4.59 -17.66
C ALA A 110 -0.03 -4.52 -16.49
N ALA A 111 1.13 -5.17 -16.61
CA ALA A 111 2.17 -5.11 -15.58
C ALA A 111 2.74 -3.70 -15.38
N LYS A 112 2.99 -2.96 -16.47
CA LYS A 112 3.38 -1.54 -16.36
C LYS A 112 2.29 -0.71 -15.73
N ALA A 113 1.03 -0.90 -16.15
CA ALA A 113 -0.11 -0.17 -15.60
C ALA A 113 -0.24 -0.37 -14.09
N PHE A 114 0.00 -1.60 -13.62
CA PHE A 114 -0.13 -2.00 -12.22
C PHE A 114 0.99 -1.45 -11.33
N PHE A 115 2.27 -1.59 -11.74
CA PHE A 115 3.40 -1.29 -10.85
C PHE A 115 3.94 0.15 -10.96
N LEU A 116 3.69 0.87 -12.04
CA LEU A 116 4.34 2.17 -12.25
C LEU A 116 3.60 3.33 -11.62
N LEU A 117 4.35 4.28 -11.03
CA LEU A 117 3.80 5.52 -10.50
C LEU A 117 3.03 6.29 -11.57
N GLN A 118 3.54 6.37 -12.79
CA GLN A 118 2.96 7.20 -13.85
C GLN A 118 1.51 6.81 -14.18
N SER A 119 1.16 5.52 -14.12
CA SER A 119 -0.20 5.03 -14.32
C SER A 119 -1.03 4.96 -13.03
N ARG A 120 -0.42 5.04 -11.85
CA ARG A 120 -1.13 4.92 -10.56
C ARG A 120 -1.31 6.25 -9.84
N ALA A 121 -0.56 7.28 -10.22
CA ALA A 121 -0.54 8.59 -9.54
C ALA A 121 -1.90 9.28 -9.53
N TRP A 122 -2.78 9.02 -10.51
CA TRP A 122 -4.13 9.60 -10.51
C TRP A 122 -4.95 9.19 -9.27
N GLU A 123 -4.77 7.99 -8.72
CA GLU A 123 -5.47 7.52 -7.52
C GLU A 123 -5.12 8.40 -6.30
N LEU A 124 -3.83 8.72 -6.15
CA LEU A 124 -3.33 9.63 -5.11
C LEU A 124 -3.75 11.09 -5.39
N ALA A 125 -3.77 11.49 -6.67
CA ALA A 125 -4.20 12.82 -7.09
C ALA A 125 -5.70 13.07 -6.84
N VAL A 126 -6.56 12.04 -6.91
CA VAL A 126 -7.98 12.13 -6.50
C VAL A 126 -8.07 12.53 -5.02
N GLY A 127 -7.29 11.90 -4.15
CA GLY A 127 -7.21 12.26 -2.73
C GLY A 127 -6.67 13.67 -2.51
N ALA A 128 -5.66 14.09 -3.28
CA ALA A 128 -5.13 15.44 -3.21
C ALA A 128 -6.15 16.50 -3.68
N LEU A 129 -6.92 16.20 -4.73
CA LEU A 129 -7.98 17.06 -5.22
C LEU A 129 -9.10 17.20 -4.16
N LEU A 130 -9.45 16.10 -3.50
CA LEU A 130 -10.41 16.12 -2.39
C LEU A 130 -9.93 17.02 -1.24
N ALA A 131 -8.64 16.96 -0.89
CA ALA A 131 -8.09 17.76 0.20
C ALA A 131 -8.15 19.28 -0.05
N VAL A 132 -8.09 19.71 -1.31
CA VAL A 132 -8.25 21.13 -1.70
C VAL A 132 -9.69 21.50 -2.05
N THR A 133 -10.60 20.52 -2.10
CA THR A 133 -12.02 20.75 -2.34
C THR A 133 -12.69 21.17 -1.03
N PRO A 134 -13.34 22.34 -0.98
CA PRO A 134 -14.00 22.78 0.25
C PRO A 134 -15.18 21.86 0.62
N ALA A 135 -15.43 21.71 1.92
CA ALA A 135 -16.64 21.06 2.41
C ALA A 135 -17.89 21.77 1.87
N SER A 136 -18.98 21.02 1.74
CA SER A 136 -20.27 21.63 1.38
C SER A 136 -20.68 22.63 2.46
N LYS A 137 -20.92 23.89 2.05
CA LYS A 137 -21.35 24.96 2.98
C LYS A 137 -22.77 24.73 3.53
N VAL A 138 -23.61 24.00 2.80
CA VAL A 138 -24.99 23.67 3.19
C VAL A 138 -25.24 22.19 2.86
N PRO A 139 -24.75 21.26 3.69
CA PRO A 139 -24.86 19.83 3.40
C PRO A 139 -26.32 19.37 3.53
N ARG A 140 -26.89 18.89 2.43
CA ARG A 140 -28.18 18.18 2.48
C ARG A 140 -27.95 16.82 3.14
N ARG A 141 -28.44 16.64 4.37
CA ARG A 141 -28.18 15.44 5.19
C ARG A 141 -28.50 14.13 4.45
N GLY A 142 -29.64 14.06 3.76
CA GLY A 142 -30.01 12.87 2.98
C GLY A 142 -29.03 12.57 1.83
N LEU A 143 -28.54 13.61 1.13
CA LEU A 143 -27.54 13.43 0.08
C LEU A 143 -26.20 12.93 0.64
N MET A 144 -25.76 13.47 1.79
CA MET A 144 -24.51 13.02 2.43
C MET A 144 -24.63 11.57 2.91
N GLU A 145 -25.78 11.21 3.47
CA GLU A 145 -26.06 9.83 3.90
C GLU A 145 -26.01 8.85 2.72
N CYS A 146 -26.70 9.18 1.62
CA CYS A 146 -26.69 8.38 0.39
C CYS A 146 -25.28 8.31 -0.21
N ALA A 147 -24.55 9.43 -0.29
CA ALA A 147 -23.19 9.47 -0.84
C ALA A 147 -22.19 8.66 0.01
N SER A 148 -22.36 8.65 1.33
CA SER A 148 -21.54 7.88 2.26
C SER A 148 -21.76 6.37 2.08
N TRP A 149 -23.01 5.91 2.07
CA TRP A 149 -23.34 4.50 1.84
C TRP A 149 -23.03 4.04 0.42
N ALA A 150 -23.27 4.88 -0.59
CA ALA A 150 -22.86 4.60 -1.97
C ALA A 150 -21.34 4.48 -2.08
N GLY A 151 -20.60 5.30 -1.33
CA GLY A 151 -19.14 5.19 -1.23
C GLY A 151 -18.67 3.85 -0.67
N ILE A 152 -19.27 3.40 0.45
CA ILE A 152 -19.00 2.07 1.03
C ILE A 152 -19.36 0.97 0.02
N ALA A 153 -20.53 1.04 -0.61
CA ALA A 153 -20.96 0.05 -1.58
C ALA A 153 -20.00 -0.03 -2.78
N ALA A 154 -19.52 1.11 -3.27
CA ALA A 154 -18.54 1.19 -4.36
C ALA A 154 -17.16 0.63 -3.97
N ILE A 155 -16.79 0.62 -2.69
CA ILE A 155 -15.57 -0.02 -2.18
C ILE A 155 -15.77 -1.54 -2.05
N ILE A 156 -16.92 -1.97 -1.53
CA ILE A 156 -17.24 -3.40 -1.30
C ILE A 156 -17.48 -4.12 -2.62
N PHE A 157 -18.05 -3.45 -3.62
CA PHE A 157 -18.40 -4.08 -4.89
C PHE A 157 -17.21 -4.74 -5.58
N PRO A 158 -16.05 -4.07 -5.80
CA PRO A 158 -14.84 -4.72 -6.31
C PRO A 158 -14.38 -5.94 -5.50
N VAL A 159 -14.55 -5.92 -4.16
CA VAL A 159 -14.11 -7.04 -3.30
C VAL A 159 -14.93 -8.31 -3.56
N VAL A 160 -16.21 -8.16 -3.91
CA VAL A 160 -17.14 -9.29 -4.12
C VAL A 160 -17.21 -9.70 -5.58
N PHE A 161 -17.14 -8.76 -6.52
CA PHE A 161 -17.45 -8.99 -7.93
C PHE A 161 -16.24 -8.95 -8.87
N TYR A 162 -15.09 -8.40 -8.46
CA TYR A 162 -13.91 -8.45 -9.33
C TYR A 162 -13.19 -9.77 -9.16
N ASP A 163 -12.69 -10.26 -10.29
CA ASP A 163 -12.02 -11.56 -10.41
C ASP A 163 -10.72 -11.43 -11.21
N SER A 164 -10.09 -12.57 -11.52
CA SER A 164 -8.85 -12.62 -12.31
C SER A 164 -9.03 -12.22 -13.78
N GLN A 165 -10.28 -12.15 -14.27
CA GLN A 165 -10.58 -11.71 -15.65
C GLN A 165 -10.80 -10.20 -15.72
N THR A 166 -11.10 -9.57 -14.58
CA THR A 166 -11.30 -8.14 -14.48
C THR A 166 -9.99 -7.41 -14.79
N ARG A 167 -10.00 -6.59 -15.85
CA ARG A 167 -8.83 -5.81 -16.25
C ARG A 167 -8.57 -4.70 -15.25
N PHE A 168 -7.64 -4.97 -14.34
CA PHE A 168 -7.21 -4.04 -13.31
C PHE A 168 -5.79 -3.53 -13.61
N PRO A 169 -5.47 -2.24 -13.39
CA PRO A 169 -6.35 -1.20 -12.84
C PRO A 169 -7.38 -0.62 -13.82
N GLY A 170 -6.93 -0.04 -14.94
CA GLY A 170 -7.80 0.51 -15.99
C GLY A 170 -8.98 1.34 -15.48
N LEU A 171 -10.15 1.14 -16.10
CA LEU A 171 -11.41 1.73 -15.67
C LEU A 171 -11.96 1.10 -14.38
N ALA A 172 -11.60 -0.15 -14.10
CA ALA A 172 -12.09 -0.88 -12.92
C ALA A 172 -11.68 -0.19 -11.61
N ALA A 173 -10.52 0.45 -11.59
CA ALA A 173 -10.04 1.22 -10.44
C ALA A 173 -10.85 2.51 -10.16
N LEU A 174 -11.66 3.02 -11.11
CA LEU A 174 -12.51 4.20 -10.89
C LEU A 174 -13.50 3.99 -9.75
N LEU A 175 -14.20 2.85 -9.77
CA LEU A 175 -15.27 2.57 -8.82
C LEU A 175 -14.80 2.63 -7.36
N PRO A 176 -13.75 1.91 -6.93
CA PRO A 176 -13.26 2.01 -5.55
C PRO A 176 -12.65 3.39 -5.25
N CYS A 177 -11.94 4.03 -6.20
CA CYS A 177 -11.34 5.35 -5.96
C CYS A 177 -12.40 6.43 -5.72
N PHE A 178 -13.42 6.49 -6.57
CA PHE A 178 -14.54 7.42 -6.39
C PHE A 178 -15.44 7.03 -5.22
N GLY A 179 -15.52 5.73 -4.86
CA GLY A 179 -16.16 5.26 -3.65
C GLY A 179 -15.52 5.85 -2.38
N VAL A 180 -14.19 5.77 -2.27
CA VAL A 180 -13.42 6.39 -1.18
C VAL A 180 -13.58 7.91 -1.19
N PHE A 181 -13.48 8.56 -2.36
CA PHE A 181 -13.70 9.99 -2.49
C PHE A 181 -15.08 10.42 -1.96
N SER A 182 -16.15 9.75 -2.43
CA SER A 182 -17.54 10.04 -2.04
C SER A 182 -17.75 9.85 -0.54
N PHE A 183 -17.22 8.76 0.01
CA PHE A 183 -17.32 8.46 1.44
C PHE A 183 -16.64 9.55 2.29
N ILE A 184 -15.39 9.92 1.97
CA ILE A 184 -14.65 10.93 2.74
C ILE A 184 -15.31 12.30 2.58
N TRP A 185 -15.70 12.69 1.36
CA TRP A 185 -16.35 13.98 1.10
C TRP A 185 -17.66 14.15 1.88
N ALA A 186 -18.51 13.12 1.88
CA ALA A 186 -19.77 13.13 2.61
C ALA A 186 -19.57 13.25 4.12
N ASN A 187 -18.67 12.45 4.70
CA ASN A 187 -18.41 12.44 6.14
C ASN A 187 -17.64 13.66 6.65
N HIS A 188 -16.86 14.31 5.78
CA HIS A 188 -16.26 15.60 6.08
C HIS A 188 -17.31 16.73 6.07
N SER A 189 -18.32 16.62 5.22
CA SER A 189 -19.37 17.65 5.08
C SER A 189 -20.47 17.54 6.14
N ALA A 190 -20.84 16.32 6.58
CA ALA A 190 -21.80 16.12 7.65
C ALA A 190 -21.60 14.75 8.34
N PRO A 191 -21.97 14.60 9.62
CA PRO A 191 -21.94 13.30 10.29
C PRO A 191 -22.99 12.35 9.68
N THR A 192 -22.55 11.23 9.11
CA THR A 192 -23.41 10.19 8.52
C THR A 192 -23.47 8.93 9.39
N SER A 193 -24.50 8.09 9.22
CA SER A 193 -24.59 6.82 9.97
C SER A 193 -23.49 5.83 9.57
N ALA A 194 -23.13 5.78 8.29
CA ALA A 194 -21.99 5.03 7.78
C ALA A 194 -20.66 5.48 8.41
N GLY A 195 -20.47 6.80 8.59
CA GLY A 195 -19.32 7.34 9.32
C GLY A 195 -19.29 6.92 10.79
N LYS A 196 -20.45 6.90 11.47
CA LYS A 196 -20.56 6.42 12.85
C LYS A 196 -20.23 4.93 12.97
N LEU A 197 -20.68 4.12 12.02
CA LEU A 197 -20.37 2.68 11.95
C LEU A 197 -18.85 2.46 11.84
N LEU A 198 -18.18 3.15 10.91
CA LEU A 198 -16.72 3.03 10.75
C LEU A 198 -15.93 3.74 11.88
N GLY A 199 -16.58 4.64 12.61
CA GLY A 199 -16.04 5.28 13.82
C GLY A 199 -16.12 4.41 15.09
N MET A 200 -16.69 3.21 15.03
CA MET A 200 -16.72 2.30 16.18
C MET A 200 -15.31 1.86 16.59
N LYS A 201 -15.06 1.75 17.90
CA LYS A 201 -13.74 1.42 18.47
C LYS A 201 -13.06 0.19 17.82
N PRO A 202 -13.75 -0.94 17.55
CA PRO A 202 -13.11 -2.08 16.89
C PRO A 202 -12.66 -1.79 15.46
N VAL A 203 -13.46 -1.03 14.70
CA VAL A 203 -13.14 -0.66 13.31
C VAL A 203 -11.97 0.33 13.28
N VAL A 204 -12.00 1.32 14.17
CA VAL A 204 -10.90 2.26 14.36
C VAL A 204 -9.62 1.53 14.77
N PHE A 205 -9.69 0.50 15.61
CA PHE A 205 -8.53 -0.31 15.99
C PHE A 205 -7.90 -1.00 14.78
N VAL A 206 -8.69 -1.58 13.88
CA VAL A 206 -8.18 -2.13 12.61
C VAL A 206 -7.48 -1.04 11.79
N GLY A 207 -8.05 0.16 11.74
CA GLY A 207 -7.40 1.33 11.12
C GLY A 207 -6.08 1.72 11.78
N LEU A 208 -5.99 1.66 13.11
CA LEU A 208 -4.77 1.98 13.87
C LEU A 208 -3.63 1.00 13.57
N ILE A 209 -3.92 -0.29 13.44
CA ILE A 209 -2.90 -1.32 13.14
C ILE A 209 -2.65 -1.50 11.65
N SER A 210 -3.40 -0.82 10.77
CA SER A 210 -3.43 -1.08 9.32
C SER A 210 -2.07 -1.02 8.63
N TYR A 211 -1.20 -0.09 9.01
CA TYR A 211 0.16 0.01 8.47
C TYR A 211 1.02 -1.21 8.85
N SER A 212 1.05 -1.55 10.14
CA SER A 212 1.73 -2.76 10.61
C SER A 212 1.14 -4.03 9.99
N LEU A 213 -0.18 -4.11 9.87
CA LEU A 213 -0.89 -5.22 9.20
C LEU A 213 -0.47 -5.35 7.74
N TYR A 214 -0.44 -4.24 7.00
CA TYR A 214 0.00 -4.19 5.62
C TYR A 214 1.46 -4.68 5.48
N LEU A 215 2.36 -4.33 6.39
CA LEU A 215 3.75 -4.80 6.29
C LEU A 215 3.93 -6.29 6.63
N TRP A 216 3.22 -6.81 7.63
CA TRP A 216 3.44 -8.17 8.13
C TRP A 216 2.63 -9.25 7.42
N HIS A 217 1.42 -8.95 6.93
CA HIS A 217 0.51 -9.98 6.42
C HIS A 217 1.13 -10.80 5.28
N TRP A 218 1.73 -10.15 4.29
CA TRP A 218 2.19 -10.81 3.08
C TRP A 218 3.46 -11.65 3.29
N PRO A 219 4.55 -11.15 3.94
CA PRO A 219 5.69 -11.99 4.27
C PRO A 219 5.28 -13.21 5.09
N LEU A 220 4.40 -13.06 6.08
CA LEU A 220 3.90 -14.18 6.86
C LEU A 220 3.17 -15.20 5.99
N ILE A 221 2.28 -14.77 5.09
CA ILE A 221 1.59 -15.64 4.13
C ILE A 221 2.60 -16.41 3.26
N VAL A 222 3.61 -15.71 2.72
CA VAL A 222 4.61 -16.32 1.83
C VAL A 222 5.47 -17.32 2.59
N PHE A 223 5.99 -16.98 3.77
CA PHE A 223 6.82 -17.89 4.56
C PHE A 223 6.04 -19.10 5.07
N ALA A 224 4.75 -18.95 5.39
CA ALA A 224 3.88 -20.09 5.69
C ALA A 224 3.80 -21.03 4.48
N LYS A 225 3.67 -20.51 3.25
CA LYS A 225 3.69 -21.34 2.03
C LYS A 225 4.99 -22.15 1.92
N TYR A 226 6.16 -21.53 2.16
CA TYR A 226 7.46 -22.20 2.10
C TYR A 226 7.69 -23.22 3.23
N GLY A 227 7.22 -22.93 4.44
CA GLY A 227 7.31 -23.85 5.59
C GLY A 227 6.44 -25.10 5.48
N GLY A 228 5.87 -25.39 4.31
CA GLY A 228 5.01 -26.55 4.07
C GLY A 228 3.55 -26.36 4.47
N TRP A 229 3.17 -25.22 5.07
CA TRP A 229 1.76 -24.89 5.33
C TRP A 229 1.02 -24.59 4.02
N GLY A 230 1.74 -24.24 2.95
CA GLY A 230 1.18 -24.05 1.60
C GLY A 230 0.86 -25.34 0.84
N ARG A 231 1.30 -26.52 1.31
CA ARG A 231 0.79 -27.82 0.78
C ARG A 231 -0.71 -27.98 1.06
N TRP A 232 -1.21 -27.23 2.02
CA TRP A 232 -2.60 -27.03 2.30
C TRP A 232 -3.01 -25.91 1.34
N SER A 233 -3.53 -26.28 0.17
CA SER A 233 -4.15 -25.29 -0.69
C SER A 233 -5.10 -24.45 0.18
N TRP A 234 -5.12 -23.12 0.04
CA TRP A 234 -6.05 -22.29 0.81
C TRP A 234 -7.51 -22.75 0.63
N SER A 235 -7.82 -23.52 -0.43
CA SER A 235 -9.11 -24.19 -0.62
C SER A 235 -9.33 -25.43 0.28
N GLN A 236 -8.27 -26.11 0.72
CA GLN A 236 -8.31 -27.34 1.54
C GLN A 236 -7.94 -27.14 3.01
N ALA A 237 -7.39 -25.99 3.39
CA ALA A 237 -7.11 -25.69 4.80
C ALA A 237 -8.41 -25.62 5.63
N PHE A 238 -8.42 -26.29 6.79
CA PHE A 238 -9.56 -26.25 7.71
C PHE A 238 -9.81 -24.80 8.16
N VAL A 239 -11.08 -24.44 8.34
CA VAL A 239 -11.49 -23.09 8.79
C VAL A 239 -10.73 -22.66 10.05
N ALA A 240 -10.50 -23.58 10.98
CA ALA A 240 -9.74 -23.35 12.20
C ALA A 240 -8.31 -22.83 11.94
N GLN A 241 -7.61 -23.35 10.92
CA GLN A 241 -6.25 -22.90 10.60
C GLN A 241 -6.22 -21.52 9.97
N LYS A 242 -7.21 -21.19 9.13
CA LYS A 242 -7.33 -19.85 8.55
C LYS A 242 -7.57 -18.81 9.65
N ILE A 243 -8.45 -19.13 10.61
CA ILE A 243 -8.73 -18.28 11.77
C ILE A 243 -7.47 -18.15 12.64
N PHE A 244 -6.78 -19.25 12.93
CA PHE A 244 -5.53 -19.23 13.69
C PHE A 244 -4.50 -18.34 13.01
N PHE A 245 -4.29 -18.50 11.71
CA PHE A 245 -3.30 -17.73 10.97
C PHE A 245 -3.64 -16.25 10.88
N LEU A 246 -4.92 -15.92 10.68
CA LEU A 246 -5.39 -14.54 10.77
C LEU A 246 -5.15 -13.96 12.17
N ALA A 247 -5.39 -14.73 13.23
CA ALA A 247 -5.11 -14.31 14.59
C ALA A 247 -3.61 -14.07 14.82
N VAL A 248 -2.73 -14.92 14.27
CA VAL A 248 -1.26 -14.71 14.33
C VAL A 248 -0.86 -13.42 13.60
N ILE A 249 -1.36 -13.19 12.39
CA ILE A 249 -1.09 -11.95 11.63
C ILE A 249 -1.54 -10.73 12.44
N VAL A 250 -2.77 -10.74 12.97
CA VAL A 250 -3.31 -9.64 13.76
C VAL A 250 -2.51 -9.44 15.06
N ALA A 251 -2.10 -10.51 15.73
CA ALA A 251 -1.30 -10.45 16.95
C ALA A 251 0.08 -9.84 16.70
N ILE A 252 0.81 -10.31 15.68
CA ILE A 252 2.12 -9.75 15.29
C ILE A 252 1.98 -8.30 14.84
N SER A 253 0.94 -7.98 14.08
CA SER A 253 0.68 -6.62 13.61
C SER A 253 0.35 -5.67 14.77
N THR A 254 -0.42 -6.15 15.75
CA THR A 254 -0.75 -5.39 16.97
C THR A 254 0.48 -5.18 17.84
N ALA A 255 1.30 -6.21 18.00
CA ALA A 255 2.59 -6.14 18.69
C ALA A 255 3.52 -5.11 18.04
N SER A 256 3.68 -5.20 16.72
CA SER A 256 4.45 -4.24 15.92
C SER A 256 3.91 -2.82 16.05
N TRP A 257 2.60 -2.64 15.95
CA TRP A 257 1.98 -1.34 16.14
C TRP A 257 2.22 -0.77 17.54
N ARG A 258 2.09 -1.59 18.58
CA ARG A 258 2.18 -1.15 19.98
C ARG A 258 3.60 -0.84 20.42
N TRP A 259 4.58 -1.66 20.01
CA TRP A 259 5.95 -1.61 20.52
C TRP A 259 6.97 -1.05 19.53
N ILE A 260 6.66 -1.02 18.23
CA ILE A 260 7.55 -0.45 17.21
C ILE A 260 6.95 0.87 16.75
N GLU A 261 5.77 0.84 16.14
CA GLU A 261 5.18 2.00 15.47
C GLU A 261 4.79 3.13 16.45
N THR A 262 4.05 2.80 17.52
CA THR A 262 3.54 3.79 18.48
C THR A 262 4.66 4.59 19.18
N PRO A 263 5.78 3.98 19.60
CA PRO A 263 6.92 4.71 20.14
C PRO A 263 7.52 5.75 19.19
N PHE A 264 7.65 5.43 17.90
CA PHE A 264 8.15 6.40 16.92
C PHE A 264 7.11 7.48 16.57
N ARG A 265 5.81 7.15 16.65
CA ARG A 265 4.72 8.11 16.40
C ARG A 265 4.56 9.12 17.54
N ARG A 266 4.75 8.69 18.78
CA ARG A 266 4.69 9.57 19.97
C ARG A 266 6.06 10.23 20.16
N ARG A 267 6.17 11.51 19.76
CA ARG A 267 7.40 12.33 19.79
C ARG A 267 8.22 12.28 21.09
N ASN A 268 7.62 11.86 22.21
CA ASN A 268 8.23 11.87 23.54
C ASN A 268 9.29 10.77 23.78
N LEU A 269 9.35 9.72 22.96
CA LEU A 269 10.25 8.58 23.22
C LEU A 269 11.59 8.65 22.46
N PHE A 270 11.65 9.38 21.33
CA PHE A 270 12.89 9.59 20.57
C PHE A 270 13.06 11.07 20.20
N PRO A 271 13.48 11.93 21.16
CA PRO A 271 13.62 13.36 20.92
C PRO A 271 14.74 13.69 19.92
N ASP A 272 15.74 12.80 19.79
CA ASP A 272 16.90 13.03 18.93
C ASP A 272 16.69 12.47 17.52
N ARG A 273 16.28 13.36 16.61
CA ARG A 273 16.10 13.04 15.18
C ARG A 273 17.39 12.55 14.51
N LYS A 274 18.57 12.93 15.01
CA LYS A 274 19.85 12.48 14.44
C LYS A 274 20.05 10.99 14.70
N LYS A 275 19.73 10.50 15.90
CA LYS A 275 19.80 9.07 16.22
C LYS A 275 18.89 8.23 15.34
N ILE A 276 17.66 8.69 15.11
CA ILE A 276 16.71 8.01 14.20
C ILE A 276 17.29 7.97 12.78
N PHE A 277 17.83 9.09 12.30
CA PHE A 277 18.46 9.16 10.97
C PHE A 277 19.64 8.19 10.84
N PHE A 278 20.57 8.18 11.80
CA PHE A 278 21.70 7.25 11.78
C PHE A 278 21.27 5.79 11.89
N LEU A 279 20.26 5.47 12.71
CA LEU A 279 19.69 4.12 12.79
C LEU A 279 19.08 3.71 11.45
N ALA A 280 18.35 4.61 10.78
CA ALA A 280 17.78 4.35 9.47
C ALA A 280 18.87 4.13 8.41
N CYS A 281 19.87 5.01 8.35
CA CYS A 281 21.01 4.87 7.43
C CYS A 281 21.79 3.56 7.69
N GLY A 282 22.04 3.23 8.96
CA GLY A 282 22.69 1.97 9.34
C GLY A 282 21.87 0.74 8.93
N SER A 283 20.55 0.79 9.12
CA SER A 283 19.63 -0.28 8.69
C SER A 283 19.62 -0.44 7.16
N CYS A 284 19.61 0.67 6.42
CA CYS A 284 19.71 0.68 4.97
C CYS A 284 21.04 0.08 4.50
N ALA A 285 22.16 0.54 5.07
CA ALA A 285 23.49 0.05 4.72
C ALA A 285 23.62 -1.45 5.00
N LEU A 286 23.07 -1.93 6.13
CA LEU A 286 23.06 -3.34 6.47
C LEU A 286 22.26 -4.18 5.45
N VAL A 287 21.05 -3.75 5.08
CA VAL A 287 20.25 -4.43 4.05
C VAL A 287 21.00 -4.48 2.70
N LEU A 288 21.62 -3.37 2.31
CA LEU A 288 22.37 -3.28 1.07
C LEU A 288 23.61 -4.16 1.09
N ALA A 289 24.35 -4.19 2.20
CA ALA A 289 25.53 -5.03 2.37
C ALA A 289 25.16 -6.52 2.32
N ILE A 290 24.16 -6.95 3.11
CA ILE A 290 23.67 -8.34 3.08
C ILE A 290 23.20 -8.70 1.67
N GLY A 291 22.43 -7.82 1.02
CA GLY A 291 21.93 -8.07 -0.33
C GLY A 291 23.01 -8.14 -1.40
N ALA A 292 24.09 -7.35 -1.25
CA ALA A 292 25.26 -7.42 -2.15
C ALA A 292 26.02 -8.73 -1.98
N ILE A 293 26.28 -9.17 -0.73
CA ILE A 293 26.98 -10.42 -0.43
C ILE A 293 26.22 -11.61 -1.03
N VAL A 294 24.89 -11.65 -0.88
CA VAL A 294 24.04 -12.72 -1.41
C VAL A 294 24.01 -12.75 -2.94
N ARG A 295 24.33 -11.64 -3.61
CA ARG A 295 24.37 -11.58 -5.08
C ARG A 295 25.68 -12.12 -5.67
N GLU A 296 26.76 -12.10 -4.88
CA GLU A 296 28.09 -12.51 -5.33
C GLU A 296 28.35 -14.01 -5.16
N HIS A 297 27.50 -14.72 -4.40
CA HIS A 297 27.57 -16.14 -4.09
C HIS A 297 26.35 -16.90 -4.63
#